data_AF-A0A0F7YA27-F1
#
_entry.id   AF-A0A0F7YA27-F1
#
_cell.length_a   1.000
_cell.length_b   1.000
_cell.length_c   1.000
_cell.angle_alpha   90.00
_cell.angle_beta   90.00
_cell.angle_gamma   90.00
#
_symmetry.space_group_name_H-M   'P 1'
#
loop_
_entity.id
_entity.type
_entity.pdbx_description
1 polymer ?
#
loop_
_entity_poly.entity_id
_entity_poly.type
_entity_poly.pdbx_seq_one_letter_code
_entity_poly.pdbx_strand_id
1 'polypeptide(L)'
;MLTLENLFVLMLVATAGAWLWHNHGLREKALARVKQHCAKLDLELLDDAVALKRIAFVRDANGRKRLARIYNFEFTVTGEQRHPGTVTQFGAHTMQIELAPYPFEIKTPPRTDNVIEMQQWRQEHNRWRN
;
A
#
# COMPACT_ATOMS: atom_id res chain seq x y z
N MET A 1 0.85 -14.66 50.09
CA MET A 1 2.24 -14.32 49.73
C MET A 1 2.40 -14.50 48.23
N LEU A 2 2.93 -13.51 47.51
CA LEU A 2 3.24 -13.70 46.08
C LEU A 2 4.42 -14.67 45.97
N THR A 3 4.17 -15.84 45.42
CA THR A 3 5.20 -16.85 45.16
C THR A 3 6.04 -16.43 43.94
N LEU A 4 7.25 -16.99 43.84
CA LEU A 4 8.14 -16.75 42.69
C LEU A 4 7.46 -17.14 41.36
N GLU A 5 6.65 -18.20 41.39
CA GLU A 5 5.85 -18.68 40.27
C GLU A 5 4.81 -17.63 39.83
N ASN A 6 4.05 -17.05 40.76
CA ASN A 6 3.09 -15.99 40.44
C ASN A 6 3.80 -14.76 39.83
N LEU A 7 4.98 -14.39 40.35
CA LEU A 7 5.78 -13.30 39.79
C LEU A 7 6.25 -13.60 38.37
N PHE A 8 6.67 -14.84 38.09
CA PHE A 8 7.10 -15.26 36.77
C PHE A 8 5.94 -15.20 35.76
N VAL A 9 4.77 -15.75 36.12
CA VAL A 9 3.58 -15.70 35.26
C VAL A 9 3.13 -14.26 34.99
N LEU A 10 3.12 -13.41 36.01
CA LEU A 10 2.79 -11.98 35.86
C LEU A 10 3.76 -11.27 34.93
N MET A 11 5.07 -11.53 35.05
CA MET A 11 6.07 -10.95 34.15
C MET A 11 5.87 -11.41 32.70
N LEU A 12 5.54 -12.70 32.51
CA LEU A 12 5.30 -13.28 31.18
C LEU A 12 4.06 -12.64 30.54
N VAL A 13 2.96 -12.50 31.28
CA VAL A 13 1.74 -11.84 30.81
C VAL A 13 1.98 -10.36 30.53
N ALA A 14 2.69 -9.64 31.41
CA ALA A 14 3.03 -8.24 31.19
C ALA A 14 3.88 -8.04 29.93
N THR A 15 4.87 -8.92 29.72
CA THR A 15 5.74 -8.88 28.53
C THR A 15 4.96 -9.21 27.26
N ALA A 16 4.10 -10.23 27.29
CA ALA A 16 3.23 -10.57 26.17
C ALA A 16 2.26 -9.43 25.84
N GLY A 17 1.65 -8.81 26.86
CA GLY A 17 0.77 -7.65 26.70
C GLY A 17 1.49 -6.45 26.10
N ALA A 18 2.68 -6.11 26.60
CA ALA A 18 3.51 -5.03 26.06
C ALA A 18 3.93 -5.30 24.61
N TRP A 19 4.28 -6.55 24.30
CA TRP A 19 4.65 -6.96 22.95
C TRP A 19 3.47 -6.87 21.97
N LEU A 20 2.28 -7.33 22.39
CA LEU A 20 1.05 -7.22 21.60
C LEU A 20 0.68 -5.76 21.34
N TRP A 21 0.77 -4.91 22.37
CA TRP A 21 0.51 -3.47 22.24
C TRP A 21 1.46 -2.81 21.24
N HIS A 22 2.76 -3.10 21.36
CA HIS A 22 3.76 -2.57 20.44
C HIS A 22 3.52 -3.04 19.00
N ASN A 23 3.14 -4.31 18.81
CA ASN A 23 2.85 -4.86 17.50
C ASN A 23 1.56 -4.27 16.89
N HIS A 24 0.55 -3.94 17.72
CA HIS A 24 -0.69 -3.33 17.27
C HIS A 24 -0.46 -1.94 16.63
N GLY A 25 0.38 -1.10 17.26
CA GLY A 25 0.69 0.23 16.75
C GLY A 25 1.41 0.22 15.38
N LEU A 26 2.13 -0.85 15.05
CA LEU A 26 2.73 -1.00 13.72
C LEU A 26 1.69 -1.35 12.65
N ARG A 27 0.70 -2.17 12.98
CA ARG A 27 -0.40 -2.55 12.09
C ARG A 27 -1.27 -1.33 11.74
N GLU A 28 -1.56 -0.49 12.72
CA GLU A 28 -2.33 0.74 12.51
C GLU A 28 -1.63 1.70 11.54
N LYS A 29 -0.30 1.87 11.68
CA LYS A 29 0.49 2.66 10.72
C LYS A 29 0.43 2.09 9.32
N ALA A 30 0.50 0.76 9.19
CA ALA A 30 0.38 0.09 7.90
C ALA A 30 -0.99 0.32 7.28
N LEU A 31 -2.05 0.16 8.06
CA LEU A 31 -3.42 0.39 7.64
C LEU A 31 -3.62 1.85 7.19
N ALA A 32 -3.18 2.83 7.99
CA ALA A 32 -3.29 4.24 7.66
C ALA A 32 -2.59 4.58 6.33
N ARG A 33 -1.43 3.98 6.08
CA ARG A 33 -0.68 4.16 4.82
C ARG A 33 -1.41 3.54 3.63
N VAL A 34 -1.96 2.33 3.79
CA VAL A 34 -2.74 1.65 2.76
C VAL A 34 -4.00 2.47 2.44
N LYS A 35 -4.76 2.89 3.45
CA LYS A 35 -5.93 3.77 3.27
C LYS A 35 -5.60 5.03 2.49
N GLN A 36 -4.52 5.73 2.87
CA GLN A 36 -4.05 6.92 2.15
C GLN A 36 -3.66 6.62 0.69
N HIS A 37 -3.11 5.45 0.41
CA HIS A 37 -2.71 5.07 -0.95
C HIS A 37 -3.91 4.68 -1.80
N CYS A 38 -4.85 3.91 -1.26
CA CYS A 38 -6.11 3.57 -1.93
C CYS A 38 -6.92 4.84 -2.21
N ALA A 39 -7.04 5.75 -1.23
CA ALA A 39 -7.75 7.02 -1.42
C ALA A 39 -7.14 7.91 -2.51
N LYS A 40 -5.82 7.83 -2.75
CA LYS A 40 -5.17 8.58 -3.85
C LYS A 40 -5.46 7.99 -5.22
N LEU A 41 -5.83 6.72 -5.28
CA LEU A 41 -6.12 5.98 -6.50
C LEU A 41 -7.62 5.82 -6.75
N ASP A 42 -8.46 6.54 -5.97
CA ASP A 42 -9.92 6.39 -5.98
C ASP A 42 -10.37 4.93 -5.73
N LEU A 43 -9.63 4.19 -4.87
CA LEU A 43 -9.92 2.79 -4.50
C LEU A 43 -10.51 2.69 -3.09
N GLU A 44 -11.44 1.77 -2.91
CA GLU A 44 -12.07 1.47 -1.61
C GLU A 44 -11.44 0.21 -0.98
N LEU A 45 -11.11 0.29 0.31
CA LEU A 45 -10.52 -0.81 1.07
C LEU A 45 -11.64 -1.66 1.68
N LEU A 46 -11.72 -2.94 1.33
CA LEU A 46 -12.91 -3.75 1.60
C LEU A 46 -13.04 -4.17 3.06
N ASP A 47 -11.95 -4.65 3.65
CA ASP A 47 -11.94 -5.17 5.03
C ASP A 47 -11.54 -4.11 6.07
N ASP A 48 -11.19 -2.91 5.59
CA ASP A 48 -10.67 -1.81 6.40
C ASP A 48 -9.53 -2.24 7.36
N ALA A 49 -8.85 -3.32 6.99
CA ALA A 49 -7.91 -4.06 7.81
C ALA A 49 -6.81 -4.65 6.93
N VAL A 50 -5.65 -4.83 7.53
CA VAL A 50 -4.50 -5.53 6.91
C VAL A 50 -4.21 -6.78 7.71
N ALA A 51 -4.08 -7.92 7.04
CA ALA A 51 -3.78 -9.21 7.67
C ALA A 51 -2.29 -9.53 7.51
N LEU A 52 -1.59 -9.82 8.62
CA LEU A 52 -0.17 -10.19 8.55
C LEU A 52 -0.05 -11.56 7.86
N LYS A 53 0.58 -11.58 6.67
CA LYS A 53 0.85 -12.80 5.93
C LYS A 53 2.07 -13.52 6.48
N ARG A 54 3.19 -12.79 6.57
CA ARG A 54 4.47 -13.32 7.07
C ARG A 54 5.47 -12.21 7.37
N ILE A 55 6.50 -12.55 8.13
CA ILE A 55 7.68 -11.72 8.34
C ILE A 55 8.85 -12.38 7.62
N ALA A 56 9.51 -11.66 6.72
CA ALA A 56 10.59 -12.21 5.88
C ALA A 56 11.70 -11.18 5.67
N PHE A 57 12.92 -11.66 5.40
CA PHE A 57 14.00 -10.80 4.93
C PHE A 57 13.85 -10.54 3.43
N VAL A 58 13.37 -9.34 3.08
CA VAL A 58 13.13 -8.94 1.70
C VAL A 58 14.13 -7.84 1.31
N ARG A 59 14.46 -7.77 0.02
CA ARG A 59 15.31 -6.72 -0.52
C ARG A 59 14.48 -5.45 -0.65
N ASP A 60 14.93 -4.38 0.02
CA ASP A 60 14.37 -3.04 -0.10
C ASP A 60 14.66 -2.47 -1.52
N ALA A 61 13.99 -1.38 -1.91
CA ALA A 61 14.21 -0.71 -3.19
C ALA A 61 15.68 -0.30 -3.42
N ASN A 62 16.43 -0.09 -2.34
CA ASN A 62 17.87 0.20 -2.34
C ASN A 62 18.78 -1.05 -2.38
N GLY A 63 18.22 -2.24 -2.63
CA GLY A 63 18.99 -3.49 -2.79
C GLY A 63 19.49 -4.13 -1.49
N ARG A 64 19.16 -3.58 -0.31
CA ARG A 64 19.56 -4.11 1.01
C ARG A 64 18.52 -5.10 1.55
N LYS A 65 18.96 -6.25 2.09
CA LYS A 65 18.06 -7.19 2.79
C LYS A 65 17.67 -6.62 4.15
N ARG A 66 16.38 -6.42 4.38
CA ARG A 66 15.84 -5.89 5.65
C ARG A 66 14.69 -6.77 6.10
N LEU A 67 14.48 -6.83 7.42
CA LEU A 67 13.31 -7.49 7.99
C LEU A 67 12.05 -6.73 7.54
N ALA A 68 11.18 -7.42 6.83
CA ALA A 68 9.95 -6.88 6.28
C ALA A 68 8.75 -7.65 6.81
N ARG A 69 7.69 -6.92 7.17
CA ARG A 69 6.39 -7.48 7.50
C ARG A 69 5.50 -7.36 6.28
N ILE A 70 5.02 -8.49 5.77
CA ILE A 70 4.18 -8.55 4.58
C ILE A 70 2.74 -8.71 5.08
N TYR A 71 1.89 -7.75 4.75
CA TYR A 71 0.46 -7.80 5.01
C TYR A 71 -0.31 -7.90 3.71
N ASN A 72 -1.41 -8.65 3.74
CA ASN A 72 -2.37 -8.70 2.65
C ASN A 72 -3.59 -7.86 3.01
N PHE A 73 -4.26 -7.32 1.99
CA PHE A 73 -5.54 -6.63 2.11
C PHE A 73 -6.36 -6.84 0.84
N GLU A 74 -7.66 -6.59 0.90
CA GLU A 74 -8.55 -6.61 -0.26
C GLU A 74 -9.04 -5.20 -0.57
N PHE A 75 -9.07 -4.84 -1.84
CA PHE A 75 -9.60 -3.55 -2.30
C PHE A 75 -10.59 -3.75 -3.45
N THR A 76 -11.41 -2.74 -3.70
CA THR A 76 -12.36 -2.71 -4.80
C THR A 76 -12.34 -1.34 -5.48
N VAL A 77 -12.60 -1.33 -6.79
CA VAL A 77 -12.69 -0.10 -7.60
C VAL A 77 -14.16 0.38 -7.66
N THR A 78 -15.08 -0.54 -7.93
CA THR A 78 -16.49 -0.26 -8.20
C THR A 78 -17.45 -0.94 -7.22
N GLY A 79 -16.93 -1.66 -6.22
CA GLY A 79 -17.73 -2.42 -5.25
C GLY A 79 -18.10 -3.84 -5.70
N GLU A 80 -17.99 -4.18 -6.99
CA GLU A 80 -18.32 -5.52 -7.49
C GLU A 80 -17.13 -6.49 -7.46
N GLN A 81 -15.95 -6.02 -7.86
CA GLN A 81 -14.77 -6.86 -7.98
C GLN A 81 -13.82 -6.67 -6.79
N ARG A 82 -13.38 -7.79 -6.21
CA ARG A 82 -12.38 -7.83 -5.15
C ARG A 82 -11.01 -8.08 -5.75
N HIS A 83 -10.07 -7.21 -5.46
CA HIS A 83 -8.69 -7.33 -5.90
C HIS A 83 -7.76 -7.48 -4.69
N PRO A 84 -6.84 -8.45 -4.70
CA PRO A 84 -5.87 -8.61 -3.64
C PRO A 84 -4.77 -7.55 -3.74
N GLY A 85 -4.45 -6.93 -2.61
CA GLY A 85 -3.32 -6.04 -2.42
C GLY A 85 -2.34 -6.59 -1.39
N THR A 86 -1.07 -6.24 -1.55
CA THR A 86 -0.01 -6.60 -0.59
C THR A 86 0.74 -5.34 -0.18
N VAL A 87 0.96 -5.15 1.12
CA VAL A 87 1.83 -4.10 1.66
C VAL A 87 3.01 -4.74 2.38
N THR A 88 4.21 -4.36 1.95
CA THR A 88 5.48 -4.76 2.56
C THR A 88 6.02 -3.62 3.39
N GLN A 89 6.01 -3.77 4.71
CA GLN A 89 6.51 -2.78 5.66
C GLN A 89 7.95 -3.09 6.06
N PHE A 90 8.86 -2.15 5.83
CA PHE A 90 10.25 -2.17 6.26
C PHE A 90 10.44 -1.20 7.44
N GLY A 91 10.50 -1.74 8.66
CA GLY A 91 10.63 -0.93 9.89
C GLY A 91 9.41 -0.05 10.15
N ALA A 92 9.61 1.15 10.71
CA ALA A 92 8.53 2.02 11.15
C ALA A 92 7.99 3.00 10.08
N HIS A 93 8.77 3.30 9.04
CA HIS A 93 8.49 4.41 8.11
C HIS A 93 8.41 4.01 6.63
N THR A 94 9.10 2.95 6.23
CA THR A 94 9.16 2.55 4.82
C THR A 94 8.13 1.47 4.56
N MET A 95 7.27 1.69 3.57
CA MET A 95 6.28 0.73 3.12
C MET A 95 6.21 0.74 1.60
N GLN A 96 6.14 -0.44 1.02
CA GLN A 96 5.92 -0.67 -0.39
C GLN A 96 4.55 -1.31 -0.55
N ILE A 97 3.69 -0.70 -1.37
CA ILE A 97 2.34 -1.19 -1.63
C ILE A 97 2.32 -1.71 -3.05
N GLU A 98 1.79 -2.91 -3.22
CA GLU A 98 1.65 -3.60 -4.49
C GLU A 98 0.19 -3.99 -4.64
N LEU A 99 -0.43 -3.53 -5.72
CA LEU A 99 -1.83 -3.80 -6.03
C LEU A 99 -1.86 -4.79 -7.20
N ALA A 100 -2.74 -5.79 -7.11
CA ALA A 100 -3.04 -6.61 -8.28
C ALA A 100 -3.61 -5.74 -9.41
N PRO A 101 -3.46 -6.15 -10.68
CA PRO A 101 -4.07 -5.45 -11.80
C PRO A 101 -5.57 -5.22 -11.56
N TYR A 102 -6.01 -3.98 -11.74
CA TYR A 102 -7.39 -3.55 -11.60
C TYR A 102 -7.77 -2.64 -12.77
N PRO A 103 -9.05 -2.64 -13.18
CA PRO A 103 -9.54 -1.70 -14.18
C PRO A 103 -9.45 -0.28 -13.62
N PHE A 104 -8.78 0.63 -14.32
CA PHE A 104 -8.74 2.05 -13.96
C PHE A 104 -9.19 2.88 -15.15
N GLU A 105 -9.98 3.91 -14.88
CA GLU A 105 -10.37 4.87 -15.91
C GLU A 105 -9.21 5.84 -16.17
N ILE A 106 -8.78 5.91 -17.42
CA ILE A 106 -7.87 6.97 -17.86
C ILE A 106 -8.71 8.24 -17.91
N LYS A 107 -8.56 9.11 -16.91
CA LYS A 107 -9.14 10.46 -16.95
C LYS A 107 -8.46 11.20 -18.10
N THR A 108 -9.08 11.22 -19.28
CA THR A 108 -8.59 11.98 -20.43
C THR A 108 -8.48 13.44 -19.99
N PRO A 109 -7.29 14.06 -20.04
CA PRO A 109 -7.17 15.46 -19.69
C PRO A 109 -8.12 16.27 -20.58
N PRO A 110 -8.78 17.31 -20.04
CA PRO A 110 -9.68 18.14 -20.83
C PRO A 110 -8.91 18.64 -22.06
N ARG A 111 -9.53 18.49 -23.24
CA ARG A 111 -8.98 18.93 -24.52
C ARG A 111 -8.47 20.36 -24.35
N THR A 112 -7.15 20.49 -24.24
CA THR A 112 -6.53 21.79 -24.07
C THR A 112 -6.34 22.33 -25.47
N ASP A 113 -6.81 23.54 -25.73
CA ASP A 113 -6.77 24.19 -27.06
C ASP A 113 -5.33 24.41 -27.58
N ASN A 114 -4.34 24.11 -26.73
CA ASN A 114 -2.91 24.20 -27.00
C ASN A 114 -2.31 22.88 -27.52
N VAL A 115 -3.12 21.83 -27.71
CA VAL A 115 -2.68 20.56 -28.31
C VAL A 115 -2.81 20.68 -29.83
N ILE A 116 -1.70 21.00 -30.50
CA ILE A 116 -1.65 20.93 -31.96
C ILE A 116 -1.56 19.46 -32.38
N GLU A 117 -2.55 18.97 -33.13
CA GLU A 117 -2.49 17.64 -33.71
C GLU A 117 -1.33 17.56 -34.74
N MET A 118 -0.39 16.66 -34.49
CA MET A 118 0.82 16.47 -35.31
C MET A 118 0.53 16.12 -36.78
N GLN A 119 -0.67 15.61 -37.09
CA GLN A 119 -1.10 15.38 -38.48
C GLN A 119 -1.50 16.70 -39.16
N GLN A 120 -2.20 17.56 -38.43
CA GLN A 120 -2.68 18.86 -38.91
C GLN A 120 -1.50 19.80 -39.20
N TRP A 121 -0.53 19.89 -38.27
CA TRP A 121 0.71 20.66 -38.48
C TRP A 121 1.50 20.20 -39.71
N ARG A 122 1.60 18.88 -39.92
CA ARG A 122 2.33 18.31 -41.06
C ARG A 122 1.70 18.63 -42.40
N GLN A 123 0.36 18.59 -42.48
CA GLN A 123 -0.36 18.94 -43.70
C GLN A 123 -0.21 20.41 -44.05
N GLU A 124 -0.33 21.29 -43.06
CA GLU A 124 -0.15 22.73 -43.26
C GLU A 124 1.25 23.07 -43.75
N HIS A 125 2.30 22.51 -43.14
CA HIS A 125 3.68 22.76 -43.55
C HIS A 125 4.09 22.12 -44.89
N ASN A 126 3.51 20.97 -45.27
CA ASN A 126 3.79 20.37 -46.59
C ASN A 126 3.10 21.13 -47.73
N ARG A 127 2.01 21.86 -47.43
CA ARG A 127 1.23 22.62 -48.43
C ARG A 127 2.02 23.77 -49.05
N TRP A 128 3.05 24.27 -48.36
CA TRP A 128 3.93 25.34 -48.81
C TRP A 128 5.23 24.85 -49.49
N ARG A 129 5.38 23.53 -49.69
CA ARG A 129 6.61 22.91 -50.22
C ARG A 129 6.52 22.42 -51.67
N ASN A 130 5.41 22.71 -52.36
CA ASN A 130 5.19 22.54 -53.81
C ASN A 130 4.86 23.90 -54.43
#